data_AF-A0A4Q5ZB51-F1
#
_entry.id   AF-A0A4Q5ZB51-F1
#
_cell.length_a   1.000
_cell.length_b   1.000
_cell.length_c   1.000
_cell.angle_alpha   90.00
_cell.angle_beta   90.00
_cell.angle_gamma   90.00
#
_symmetry.space_group_name_H-M   'P 1'
#
loop_
_entity.id
_entity.type
_entity.pdbx_description
1 polymer ?
#
loop_
_entity_poly.entity_id
_entity_poly.type
_entity_poly.pdbx_seq_one_letter_code
_entity_poly.pdbx_strand_id
1 'polypeptide(L)'
;KGVEPEGVTVGMINGKPIAFVGMERADAIAIYDVTNPAAPQFLQLFKTGDAPEGVLYVPAENSPNGRSMLVVSSEGDGTVKIYQPDKI
;
A
#
# COMPACT_ATOMS: atom_id res chain seq x y z
N LYS A 1 -20.96 1.74 -3.23
CA LYS A 1 -20.03 2.88 -3.17
C LYS A 1 -18.97 2.67 -4.25
N GLY A 2 -18.54 3.72 -4.96
CA GLY A 2 -17.53 3.63 -6.02
C GLY A 2 -16.13 3.37 -5.46
N VAL A 3 -15.16 3.24 -6.36
CA VAL A 3 -13.73 3.20 -6.03
C VAL A 3 -13.22 4.63 -5.92
N GLU A 4 -13.02 5.13 -4.70
CA GLU A 4 -12.46 6.47 -4.43
C GLU A 4 -11.04 6.30 -3.87
N PRO A 5 -9.99 6.53 -4.69
CA PRO A 5 -8.61 6.53 -4.22
C PRO A 5 -8.25 7.83 -3.50
N GLU A 6 -7.53 7.73 -2.37
CA GLU A 6 -7.10 8.90 -1.56
C GLU A 6 -5.57 8.95 -1.44
N GLY A 7 -4.99 8.01 -0.71
CA GLY A 7 -3.55 7.90 -0.54
C GLY A 7 -2.86 7.13 -1.66
N VAL A 8 -1.69 7.59 -2.11
CA VAL A 8 -0.82 6.82 -2.99
C VAL A 8 0.64 6.96 -2.56
N THR A 9 1.37 5.86 -2.58
CA THR A 9 2.83 5.85 -2.43
C THR A 9 3.46 4.86 -3.40
N VAL A 10 4.72 5.09 -3.76
CA VAL A 10 5.49 4.20 -4.63
C VAL A 10 6.75 3.77 -3.89
N GLY A 11 6.97 2.46 -3.82
CA GLY A 11 8.16 1.85 -3.24
C GLY A 11 8.97 1.09 -4.28
N MET A 12 10.29 1.08 -4.14
CA MET A 12 11.15 0.18 -4.91
C MET A 12 11.20 -1.19 -4.22
N ILE A 13 10.75 -2.23 -4.91
CA ILE A 13 10.76 -3.62 -4.43
C ILE A 13 11.40 -4.49 -5.50
N ASN A 14 12.53 -5.14 -5.16
CA ASN A 14 13.30 -5.96 -6.11
C ASN A 14 13.60 -5.24 -7.44
N GLY A 15 13.93 -3.95 -7.38
CA GLY A 15 14.25 -3.12 -8.54
C GLY A 15 13.04 -2.64 -9.35
N LYS A 16 11.81 -2.97 -8.94
CA LYS A 16 10.58 -2.54 -9.60
C LYS A 16 9.88 -1.43 -8.80
N PRO A 17 9.35 -0.38 -9.44
CA PRO A 17 8.49 0.58 -8.79
C PRO A 17 7.10 -0.04 -8.58
N ILE A 18 6.70 -0.17 -7.32
CA ILE A 18 5.41 -0.73 -6.90
C ILE A 18 4.57 0.38 -6.29
N ALA A 19 3.39 0.63 -6.86
CA ALA A 19 2.43 1.61 -6.35
C ALA A 19 1.46 0.93 -5.38
N PHE A 20 1.21 1.58 -4.24
CA PHE A 20 0.19 1.23 -3.26
C PHE A 20 -0.84 2.34 -3.23
N VAL A 21 -2.10 1.99 -3.50
CA VAL A 21 -3.21 2.93 -3.63
C VAL A 21 -4.24 2.63 -2.55
N GLY A 22 -4.46 3.57 -1.64
CA GLY A 22 -5.49 3.53 -0.62
C GLY A 22 -6.86 3.82 -1.22
N MET A 23 -7.79 2.90 -1.01
CA MET A 23 -9.15 2.94 -1.52
C MET A 23 -10.10 3.17 -0.34
N GLU A 24 -10.33 4.43 0.02
CA GLU A 24 -11.05 4.87 1.22
C GLU A 24 -12.39 4.14 1.35
N ARG A 25 -13.22 4.21 0.30
CA ARG A 25 -14.54 3.57 0.31
C ARG A 25 -14.59 2.06 0.19
N ALA A 26 -13.47 1.46 -0.17
CA ALA A 26 -13.38 0.01 -0.34
C ALA A 26 -12.67 -0.66 0.84
N ASP A 27 -12.22 0.10 1.84
CA ASP A 27 -11.46 -0.37 3.00
C ASP A 27 -10.28 -1.24 2.55
N ALA A 28 -9.52 -0.79 1.55
CA ALA A 28 -8.52 -1.61 0.90
C ALA A 28 -7.30 -0.85 0.40
N ILE A 29 -6.20 -1.59 0.21
CA ILE A 29 -5.05 -1.17 -0.60
C ILE A 29 -5.02 -1.98 -1.89
N ALA A 30 -4.96 -1.30 -3.03
CA ALA A 30 -4.64 -1.90 -4.32
C ALA A 30 -3.14 -1.72 -4.62
N ILE A 31 -2.50 -2.77 -5.13
CA ILE A 31 -1.06 -2.81 -5.41
C ILE A 31 -0.85 -3.03 -6.91
N TYR A 32 0.04 -2.22 -7.51
CA TYR A 32 0.37 -2.29 -8.93
C TYR A 32 1.89 -2.29 -9.15
N ASP A 33 2.37 -3.09 -10.09
CA ASP A 33 3.68 -2.89 -10.71
C ASP A 33 3.54 -1.76 -11.74
N VAL A 34 4.26 -0.66 -11.53
CA VAL A 34 4.22 0.53 -12.39
C VAL A 34 5.50 0.70 -13.19
N THR A 35 6.23 -0.39 -13.46
CA THR A 35 7.42 -0.39 -14.34
C THR A 35 7.11 0.25 -15.70
N ASN A 36 5.90 0.01 -16.23
CA ASN A 36 5.33 0.80 -17.32
C ASN A 36 4.14 1.63 -16.78
N PRO A 37 4.33 2.93 -16.49
CA PRO A 37 3.26 3.75 -15.90
C PRO A 37 2.09 4.01 -16.85
N ALA A 38 2.27 3.84 -18.17
CA ALA A 38 1.18 3.94 -19.14
C ALA A 38 0.30 2.67 -19.17
N ALA A 39 0.76 1.56 -18.58
CA ALA A 39 0.05 0.29 -18.50
C ALA A 39 0.37 -0.42 -17.17
N PRO A 40 -0.09 0.11 -16.03
CA PRO A 40 0.19 -0.46 -14.72
C PRO A 40 -0.39 -1.88 -14.61
N GLN A 41 0.37 -2.80 -14.02
CA GLN A 41 -0.07 -4.18 -13.83
C GLN A 41 -0.58 -4.40 -12.42
N PHE A 42 -1.85 -4.78 -12.27
CA PHE A 42 -2.42 -5.12 -10.98
C PHE A 42 -1.75 -6.36 -10.39
N LEU A 43 -1.35 -6.27 -9.12
CA LEU A 43 -0.72 -7.37 -8.40
C LEU A 43 -1.65 -7.97 -7.35
N GLN A 44 -2.23 -7.12 -6.50
CA GLN A 44 -2.99 -7.57 -5.34
C GLN A 44 -3.94 -6.48 -4.84
N LEU A 45 -5.05 -6.91 -4.22
CA LEU A 45 -5.92 -6.09 -3.41
C LEU A 45 -6.03 -6.76 -2.03
N PHE A 46 -5.88 -6.00 -0.95
CA PHE A 46 -6.12 -6.52 0.40
C PHE A 46 -6.90 -5.52 1.25
N LYS A 47 -7.64 -6.05 2.23
CA LYS A 47 -8.47 -5.27 3.15
C LYS A 47 -7.66 -4.58 4.25
N THR A 48 -8.08 -3.39 4.64
CA THR A 48 -7.49 -2.58 5.70
C THR A 48 -8.47 -2.32 6.86
N GLY A 49 -8.22 -1.27 7.64
CA GLY A 49 -9.26 -0.62 8.44
C GLY A 49 -10.22 0.19 7.58
N ASP A 50 -11.24 0.74 8.24
CA ASP A 50 -12.29 1.59 7.66
C ASP A 50 -11.71 2.94 7.20
N ALA A 51 -12.01 3.33 5.96
CA ALA A 51 -11.53 4.58 5.35
C ALA A 51 -10.00 4.80 5.44
N PRO A 52 -9.18 3.98 4.74
CA PRO A 52 -7.74 4.23 4.66
C PRO A 52 -7.43 5.52 3.88
N GLU A 53 -6.60 6.39 4.48
CA GLU A 53 -6.17 7.65 3.87
C GLU A 53 -4.65 7.69 3.68
N GLY A 54 -3.91 7.75 4.79
CA GLY A 54 -2.45 7.82 4.79
C GLY A 54 -1.84 6.48 4.41
N VAL A 55 -0.96 6.48 3.40
CA VAL A 55 -0.22 5.30 2.95
C VAL A 55 1.26 5.65 2.84
N LEU A 56 2.11 4.94 3.58
CA LEU A 56 3.56 5.16 3.62
C LEU A 56 4.31 3.85 3.39
N TYR A 57 5.18 3.83 2.39
CA TYR A 57 6.14 2.75 2.19
C TYR A 57 7.44 3.03 2.95
N VAL A 58 7.91 2.06 3.72
CA VAL A 58 9.21 2.08 4.39
C VAL A 58 10.09 0.99 3.78
N PRO A 59 11.22 1.34 3.14
CA PRO A 59 12.11 0.36 2.55
C PRO A 59 12.80 -0.47 3.64
N ALA A 60 13.22 -1.69 3.28
CA ALA A 60 13.82 -2.65 4.21
C ALA A 60 15.04 -2.09 4.97
N GLU A 61 15.87 -1.27 4.33
CA GLU A 61 17.04 -0.60 4.91
C GLU A 61 16.69 0.40 6.03
N ASN A 62 15.47 0.93 6.02
CA ASN A 62 14.97 1.88 7.02
C ASN A 62 14.02 1.23 8.03
N SER A 63 13.85 -0.09 7.97
CA SER A 63 12.92 -0.86 8.79
C SER A 63 13.64 -1.59 9.93
N PRO A 64 13.07 -1.62 11.15
CA PRO A 64 13.71 -2.23 12.33
C PRO A 64 13.91 -3.74 12.22
N ASN A 65 13.24 -4.42 11.27
CA ASN A 65 13.34 -5.86 11.09
C ASN A 65 13.89 -6.29 9.72
N GLY A 66 14.47 -5.35 8.96
CA GLY A 66 15.09 -5.61 7.66
C GLY A 66 14.11 -6.05 6.57
N ARG A 67 12.80 -5.89 6.78
CA ARG A 67 11.76 -6.15 5.78
C ARG A 67 11.04 -4.86 5.48
N SER A 68 10.71 -4.62 4.22
CA SER A 68 9.88 -3.48 3.85
C SER A 68 8.53 -3.52 4.59
N MET A 69 7.96 -2.33 4.80
CA MET A 69 6.69 -2.15 5.49
C MET A 69 5.80 -1.21 4.68
N LEU A 70 4.49 -1.46 4.74
CA LEU A 70 3.48 -0.48 4.36
C LEU A 70 2.73 -0.06 5.61
N VAL A 71 2.78 1.21 5.96
CA VAL A 71 2.03 1.80 7.07
C VAL A 71 0.77 2.45 6.50
N VAL A 72 -0.39 2.07 7.03
CA VAL A 72 -1.68 2.60 6.58
C VAL A 72 -2.43 3.15 7.78
N SER A 73 -2.84 4.41 7.71
CA SER A 73 -3.76 5.03 8.67
C SER A 73 -5.20 4.99 8.15
N SER A 74 -6.10 4.51 8.99
CA SER A 74 -7.53 4.36 8.71
C SER A 74 -8.30 5.28 9.65
N GLU A 75 -9.00 6.28 9.10
CA GLU A 75 -9.70 7.28 9.91
C GLU A 75 -11.03 6.77 10.48
N GLY A 76 -11.72 5.90 9.74
CA GLY A 76 -13.05 5.42 10.12
C GLY A 76 -13.01 4.54 11.38
N ASP A 77 -11.94 3.76 11.55
CA ASP A 77 -11.70 2.95 12.75
C ASP A 77 -10.64 3.53 13.70
N GLY A 78 -9.98 4.64 13.32
CA GLY A 78 -8.96 5.31 14.12
C GLY A 78 -7.69 4.49 14.32
N THR A 79 -7.37 3.56 13.41
CA THR A 79 -6.21 2.66 13.55
C THR A 79 -5.06 2.98 12.59
N VAL A 80 -3.85 2.58 13.00
CA VAL A 80 -2.69 2.49 12.10
C VAL A 80 -2.28 1.03 12.05
N LYS A 81 -2.25 0.46 10.84
CA LYS A 81 -1.84 -0.92 10.59
C LYS A 81 -0.54 -0.96 9.79
N ILE A 82 0.32 -1.92 10.11
CA ILE A 82 1.59 -2.15 9.41
C ILE A 82 1.49 -3.50 8.69
N TYR A 83 1.70 -3.48 7.38
CA TYR A 83 1.72 -4.65 6.52
C TYR A 83 3.15 -4.95 6.08
N GLN A 84 3.47 -6.24 5.92
CA GLN A 84 4.77 -6.71 5.43
C GLN A 84 4.54 -7.82 4.40
N PRO A 85 5.43 -7.97 3.40
CA PRO A 85 5.39 -9.13 2.50
C PRO A 85 5.65 -10.41 3.28
N ASP A 86 5.09 -11.55 2.89
CA ASP A 86 5.37 -12.84 3.53
C ASP A 86 6.88 -13.14 3.57
N LYS A 87 7.31 -13.91 4.58
CA LYS A 87 8.69 -14.40 4.62
C LYS A 87 8.86 -15.41 3.49
N ILE A 88 9.84 -15.18 2.61
CA ILE A 88 10.36 -16.21 1.69
C ILE A 88 11.24 -17.17 2.49
#